data_AF-A0A7C5YLB1-F1
#
_entry.id   AF-A0A7C5YLB1-F1
#
_cell.length_a   1.000
_cell.length_b   1.000
_cell.length_c   1.000
_cell.angle_alpha   90.00
_cell.angle_beta   90.00
_cell.angle_gamma   90.00
#
_symmetry.space_group_name_H-M   'P 1'
#
loop_
_entity.id
_entity.type
_entity.pdbx_description
1 polymer ?
#
loop_
_entity_poly.entity_id
_entity_poly.type
_entity_poly.pdbx_seq_one_letter_code
_entity_poly.pdbx_strand_id
1 'polypeptide(L)' 'LALSQLSERERFVIEQLFWDGWTEAEIAQELGISQQMVSKIKGKTLRKLREILKELLS' A
#
# COMPACT_ATOMS: atom_id res chain seq x y z
N LEU A 1 -12.27 8.20 -1.46
CA LEU A 1 -11.66 9.46 -1.95
C LEU A 1 -10.20 9.25 -2.37
N ALA A 2 -9.24 8.97 -1.47
CA ALA A 2 -7.87 8.62 -1.90
C ALA A 2 -7.62 7.10 -2.03
N LEU A 3 -8.04 6.32 -1.03
CA LEU A 3 -7.89 4.84 -1.05
C LEU A 3 -8.66 4.16 -2.19
N SER A 4 -9.77 4.77 -2.64
CA SER A 4 -10.56 4.27 -3.78
C SER A 4 -9.82 4.33 -5.12
N GLN A 5 -8.72 5.08 -5.21
CA GLN A 5 -7.89 5.14 -6.41
C GLN A 5 -6.77 4.09 -6.42
N LEU A 6 -6.62 3.31 -5.34
CA LEU A 6 -5.67 2.22 -5.26
C LEU A 6 -6.21 0.98 -5.96
N SER A 7 -5.34 0.23 -6.62
CA SER A 7 -5.67 -1.14 -7.02
C SER A 7 -5.91 -2.01 -5.79
N GLU A 8 -6.62 -3.13 -5.95
CA GLU A 8 -6.89 -4.07 -4.85
C GLU A 8 -5.61 -4.49 -4.13
N ARG A 9 -4.54 -4.73 -4.89
CA ARG A 9 -3.24 -5.12 -4.33
C ARG A 9 -2.58 -4.01 -3.52
N GLU A 10 -2.62 -2.77 -4.01
CA GLU A 10 -2.08 -1.62 -3.29
C GLU A 10 -2.88 -1.38 -2.00
N ARG A 11 -4.21 -1.46 -2.10
CA ARG A 11 -5.11 -1.34 -0.95
C ARG A 11 -4.83 -2.39 0.10
N PHE A 12 -4.78 -3.66 -0.29
CA PHE A 12 -4.51 -4.78 0.62
C PHE A 12 -3.21 -4.56 1.40
N VAL A 13 -2.11 -4.21 0.71
CA VAL A 13 -0.82 -3.97 1.38
C VAL A 13 -0.91 -2.83 2.40
N ILE A 14 -1.63 -1.75 2.10
CA ILE A 14 -1.78 -0.61 3.01
C ILE A 14 -2.71 -0.92 4.17
N GLU A 15 -3.82 -1.61 3.93
CA GLU A 15 -4.77 -2.03 4.97
C GLU A 15 -4.07 -2.98 5.96
N GLN A 16 -3.39 -4.03 5.48
CA GLN A 16 -2.66 -4.95 6.36
C GLN A 16 -1.56 -4.26 7.18
N LEU A 17 -0.79 -3.35 6.57
CA LEU A 17 0.32 -2.66 7.26
C LEU A 17 -0.17 -1.70 8.35
N PHE A 18 -1.19 -0.90 8.06
CA PHE A 18 -1.53 0.26 8.89
C PHE A 18 -2.78 0.08 9.75
N TRP A 19 -3.69 -0.82 9.38
CA TRP A 19 -4.88 -1.14 10.18
C TRP A 19 -4.71 -2.44 10.96
N ASP A 20 -4.17 -3.48 10.33
CA ASP A 20 -4.06 -4.80 10.96
C ASP A 20 -2.69 -5.05 11.61
N GLY A 21 -1.72 -4.17 11.38
CA GLY A 21 -0.39 -4.22 12.01
C GLY A 21 0.52 -5.34 11.50
N TRP A 22 0.24 -5.91 10.34
CA TRP A 22 1.07 -6.95 9.73
C TRP A 22 2.43 -6.39 9.32
N THR A 23 3.43 -7.26 9.29
CA THR A 23 4.75 -6.98 8.72
C THR A 23 4.75 -7.18 7.20
N GLU A 24 5.71 -6.56 6.51
CA GLU A 24 5.89 -6.81 5.07
C GLU A 24 6.21 -8.28 4.75
N ALA A 25 6.80 -9.02 5.69
CA ALA A 25 7.12 -10.43 5.53
C ALA A 25 5.85 -11.30 5.58
N GLU A 26 4.94 -11.04 6.51
CA GLU A 26 3.65 -11.74 6.60
C GLU A 26 2.80 -11.47 5.34
N ILE A 27 2.77 -10.23 4.87
CA ILE A 27 2.08 -9.85 3.63
C ILE A 27 2.73 -10.53 2.41
N ALA A 28 4.06 -10.65 2.39
CA ALA A 28 4.78 -11.31 1.30
C ALA A 28 4.43 -12.79 1.22
N GLN A 29 4.36 -13.45 2.38
CA GLN A 29 3.94 -14.84 2.50
C GLN A 29 2.51 -15.03 2.01
N GLU A 30 1.56 -14.20 2.45
CA GLU A 30 0.16 -14.26 2.04
C GLU A 30 -0.02 -14.06 0.52
N LEU A 31 0.70 -13.11 -0.07
CA LEU A 31 0.62 -12.80 -1.49
C LEU A 31 1.48 -13.73 -2.38
N GLY A 32 2.23 -14.67 -1.80
CA GLY A 32 3.15 -15.55 -2.54
C GLY A 32 4.24 -14.79 -3.30
N ILE A 33 4.75 -13.68 -2.76
CA ILE A 33 5.78 -12.83 -3.37
C ILE A 33 6.94 -12.58 -2.42
N SER A 34 7.99 -11.90 -2.90
CA SER A 34 9.08 -11.46 -2.03
C SER A 34 8.71 -10.23 -1.20
N GLN A 35 9.28 -10.13 0.01
CA GLN A 35 9.19 -8.94 0.86
C GLN A 35 9.64 -7.67 0.11
N GLN A 36 10.67 -7.77 -0.72
CA GLN A 36 11.12 -6.64 -1.55
C GLN A 36 10.04 -6.17 -2.54
N MET A 37 9.22 -7.07 -3.07
CA MET A 37 8.08 -6.69 -3.91
C MET A 37 7.00 -5.98 -3.09
N VAL A 38 6.71 -6.45 -1.86
CA VAL A 38 5.79 -5.75 -0.94
C VAL A 38 6.31 -4.35 -0.65
N SER A 39 7.60 -4.20 -0.33
CA SER A 39 8.24 -2.89 -0.08
C SER A 39 8.11 -1.95 -1.28
N LYS A 40 8.32 -2.46 -2.51
CA LYS A 40 8.13 -1.69 -3.75
C LYS A 40 6.67 -1.25 -3.92
N ILE A 41 5.70 -2.13 -3.65
CA ILE A 41 4.27 -1.78 -3.70
C ILE A 41 4.00 -0.67 -2.68
N LYS A 42 4.34 -0.88 -1.40
CA LYS A 42 4.18 0.11 -0.33
C LYS A 42 4.73 1.48 -0.72
N GLY A 43 5.97 1.54 -1.20
CA GLY A 43 6.62 2.79 -1.59
C GLY A 43 5.90 3.51 -2.74
N LYS A 44 5.50 2.77 -3.79
CA LYS A 44 4.72 3.33 -4.90
C LYS A 44 3.36 3.84 -4.45
N THR A 45 2.67 3.06 -3.62
CA THR A 45 1.34 3.40 -3.10
C THR A 45 1.37 4.63 -2.21
N LEU A 46 2.32 4.74 -1.28
CA LEU A 46 2.46 5.93 -0.42
C LEU A 46 2.77 7.18 -1.23
N ARG A 47 3.60 7.07 -2.28
CA ARG A 47 3.86 8.18 -3.21
C ARG A 47 2.58 8.60 -3.94
N LYS A 48 1.82 7.65 -4.47
CA LYS A 48 0.54 7.89 -5.15
C LYS A 48 -0.47 8.59 -4.22
N LEU A 49 -0.63 8.09 -3.00
CA LEU A 49 -1.51 8.70 -1.99
C LEU A 49 -1.08 10.13 -1.65
N ARG A 50 0.23 10.39 -1.54
CA ARG A 50 0.77 11.73 -1.30
C ARG A 50 0.39 12.70 -2.41
N GLU A 51 0.52 12.31 -3.68
CA GLU A 51 0.15 13.19 -4.80
C GLU A 51 -1.37 13.46 -4.85
N ILE A 52 -2.19 12.43 -4.64
CA ILE A 52 -3.66 12.60 -4.55
C ILE A 52 -4.03 13.58 -3.43
N LEU A 53 -3.39 13.46 -2.26
CA LEU A 53 -3.66 14.36 -1.13
C LEU A 53 -3.22 15.79 -1.42
N LYS A 54 -2.11 16.00 -2.14
CA LYS A 54 -1.68 17.34 -2.56
C LYS A 54 -2.70 17.99 -3.48
N GLU A 55 -3.19 17.26 -4.48
CA GLU A 55 -4.22 17.74 -5.42
C GLU A 55 -5.55 18.07 -4.74
N LEU A 56 -5.90 17.34 -3.68
CA LEU A 56 -7.14 17.60 -2.91
C LEU A 56 -7.01 18.80 -1.96
N LEU A 57 -5.80 19.17 -1.58
CA LEU A 57 -5.51 20.24 -0.62
C LEU A 57 -5.03 21.54 -1.29
N SER A 58 -4.83 21.52 -2.61
CA SER A 58 -4.55 22.69 -3.46
C SER A 58 -5.83 23.36 -3.92
#